data_AF-A0A060C977-F1
#
_entry.id   AF-A0A060C977-F1
#
_cell.length_a   1.000
_cell.length_b   1.000
_cell.length_c   1.000
_cell.angle_alpha   90.00
_cell.angle_beta   90.00
_cell.angle_gamma   90.00
#
_symmetry.space_group_name_H-M   'P 1'
#
loop_
_entity.id
_entity.type
_entity.pdbx_description
1 polymer ?
#
loop_
_entity_poly.entity_id
_entity_poly.type
_entity_poly.pdbx_seq_one_letter_code
_entity_poly.pdbx_strand_id
1 'polypeptide(L)'
;ALNAIEIRLSIGMTFNEINNQTGYQNEFCLFTNSGIKAASTENAEGLMYQAAHYELVASSIAVEHGHQINPEFQIGCMLAMVPLYPLNSQPHNIMMAEKAMQKDIGLLMFM
;
A
#
# COMPACT_ATOMS: atom_id res chain seq x y z
N ALA A 1 2.27 21.24 -0.85
CA ALA A 1 3.49 20.61 -0.27
C ALA A 1 4.63 20.53 -1.30
N LEU A 2 4.41 19.99 -2.51
CA LEU A 2 5.46 19.79 -3.52
C LEU A 2 6.14 21.10 -4.01
N ASN A 3 5.38 22.19 -4.18
CA ASN A 3 5.94 23.48 -4.64
C ASN A 3 6.93 24.13 -3.66
N ALA A 4 6.98 23.70 -2.39
CA ALA A 4 7.91 24.23 -1.39
C ALA A 4 9.22 23.42 -1.30
N ILE A 5 9.27 22.24 -1.91
CA ILE A 5 10.48 21.40 -2.00
C ILE A 5 11.27 21.88 -3.22
N GLU A 6 11.69 23.14 -3.18
CA GLU A 6 12.63 23.66 -4.16
C GLU A 6 13.98 22.92 -4.00
N ILE A 7 14.27 22.06 -4.98
CA ILE A 7 15.63 21.79 -5.48
C ILE A 7 16.55 20.96 -4.56
N ARG A 8 16.07 19.99 -3.76
CA ARG A 8 17.02 19.12 -3.00
C ARG A 8 16.80 17.62 -2.96
N LEU A 9 15.58 17.12 -3.15
CA LEU A 9 15.32 15.68 -3.04
C LEU A 9 14.87 15.12 -4.38
N SER A 10 15.74 14.31 -5.00
CA SER A 10 15.48 13.61 -6.26
C SER A 10 14.67 12.32 -6.06
N ILE A 11 14.50 11.86 -4.82
CA ILE A 11 13.85 10.58 -4.48
C ILE A 11 12.74 10.83 -3.46
N GLY A 12 11.52 10.40 -3.80
CA GLY A 12 10.33 10.48 -2.95
C GLY A 12 9.58 9.16 -2.88
N MET A 13 8.80 8.98 -1.82
CA MET A 13 7.85 7.87 -1.67
C MET A 13 6.49 8.46 -1.29
N THR A 14 5.40 7.82 -1.73
CA THR A 14 4.04 8.34 -1.48
C THR A 14 3.51 7.95 -0.10
N PHE A 15 3.21 6.67 0.12
CA PHE A 15 2.69 6.14 1.37
C PHE A 15 3.64 5.08 1.92
N ASN A 16 4.01 5.22 3.20
CA ASN A 16 4.86 4.26 3.88
C ASN A 16 4.08 2.98 4.20
N GLU A 17 4.63 1.83 3.81
CA GLU A 17 4.10 0.49 4.13
C GLU A 17 2.61 0.34 3.84
N ILE A 18 2.17 0.78 2.65
CA ILE A 18 0.75 0.88 2.29
C ILE A 18 -0.01 -0.45 2.43
N ASN A 19 0.67 -1.60 2.37
CA ASN A 19 0.07 -2.91 2.52
C ASN A 19 -0.17 -3.34 3.98
N ASN A 20 0.36 -2.63 4.98
CA ASN A 20 0.14 -3.00 6.39
C ASN A 20 -1.36 -2.99 6.75
N GLN A 21 -2.15 -2.11 6.14
CA GLN A 21 -3.59 -2.04 6.35
C GLN A 21 -4.35 -3.33 5.97
N THR A 22 -3.75 -4.25 5.19
CA THR A 22 -4.33 -5.58 4.91
C THR A 22 -4.56 -6.39 6.19
N GLY A 23 -3.81 -6.10 7.26
CA GLY A 23 -4.06 -6.53 8.62
C GLY A 23 -5.22 -5.80 9.29
N TYR A 24 -6.35 -5.59 8.60
CA TYR A 24 -7.51 -4.81 9.06
C TYR A 24 -8.16 -5.30 10.37
N GLN A 25 -7.82 -6.51 10.82
CA GLN A 25 -8.22 -7.03 12.14
C GLN A 25 -7.47 -6.34 13.29
N ASN A 26 -6.33 -5.72 13.00
CA ASN A 26 -5.55 -4.93 13.93
C ASN A 26 -5.88 -3.45 13.77
N GLU A 27 -6.44 -2.82 14.81
CA GLU A 27 -6.76 -1.39 14.83
C GLU A 27 -5.55 -0.52 14.47
N PHE A 28 -4.33 -0.93 14.85
CA PHE A 28 -3.11 -0.18 14.60
C PHE A 28 -2.83 -0.01 13.11
N CYS A 29 -2.97 -1.08 12.32
CA CYS A 29 -2.63 -1.05 10.90
C CYS A 29 -3.56 -0.12 10.12
N LEU A 30 -4.87 -0.24 10.35
CA LEU A 30 -5.87 0.55 9.65
C LEU A 30 -5.85 2.02 10.07
N PHE A 31 -5.56 2.28 11.36
CA PHE A 31 -5.46 3.64 11.88
C PHE A 31 -4.19 4.36 11.43
N THR A 32 -3.03 3.69 11.46
CA THR A 32 -1.76 4.35 11.10
C THR A 32 -1.57 4.55 9.61
N ASN A 33 -2.12 3.66 8.77
CA ASN A 33 -2.06 3.79 7.32
C ASN A 33 -3.10 4.80 6.82
N SER A 34 -4.35 4.67 7.27
CA SER A 34 -5.49 5.35 6.65
C SER A 34 -6.29 6.25 7.60
N GLY A 35 -5.91 6.34 8.87
CA GLY A 35 -6.62 7.14 9.87
C GLY A 35 -7.98 6.57 10.28
N ILE A 36 -8.28 5.31 9.94
CA ILE A 36 -9.60 4.70 10.14
C ILE A 36 -9.62 3.91 11.45
N LYS A 37 -10.62 4.18 12.28
CA LYS A 37 -10.98 3.36 13.44
C LYS A 37 -12.36 2.75 13.21
N ALA A 38 -12.39 1.52 12.72
CA ALA A 38 -13.64 0.82 12.43
C ALA A 38 -14.39 0.48 13.73
N ALA A 39 -15.69 0.72 13.77
CA ALA A 39 -16.55 0.24 14.84
C ALA A 39 -16.78 -1.28 14.69
N SER A 40 -17.11 -1.96 15.80
CA SER A 40 -17.34 -3.42 15.80
C SER A 40 -18.49 -3.88 14.91
N THR A 41 -19.39 -2.97 14.53
CA THR A 41 -20.52 -3.21 13.63
C THR A 41 -20.20 -2.99 12.15
N GLU A 42 -19.04 -2.43 11.83
CA GLU A 42 -18.65 -2.07 10.47
C GLU A 42 -17.87 -3.19 9.77
N ASN A 43 -17.92 -3.18 8.44
CA ASN A 43 -17.08 -4.06 7.63
C ASN A 43 -15.67 -3.47 7.49
N ALA A 44 -14.77 -3.79 8.42
CA ALA A 44 -13.38 -3.33 8.41
C ALA A 44 -12.63 -3.67 7.12
N GLU A 45 -12.90 -4.85 6.52
CA GLU A 45 -12.28 -5.24 5.25
C GLU A 45 -12.76 -4.35 4.10
N GLY A 46 -14.05 -4.04 4.04
CA GLY A 46 -14.60 -3.11 3.04
C GLY A 46 -14.03 -1.70 3.17
N LEU A 47 -13.91 -1.20 4.41
CA LEU A 47 -13.30 0.10 4.69
C LEU A 47 -11.82 0.14 4.28
N MET A 48 -11.08 -0.93 4.58
CA MET A 48 -9.68 -1.09 4.17
C MET A 48 -9.52 -1.01 2.65
N TYR A 49 -10.30 -1.79 1.88
CA TYR A 49 -10.21 -1.75 0.42
C TYR A 49 -10.56 -0.37 -0.15
N GLN A 50 -11.54 0.31 0.45
CA GLN A 50 -11.92 1.65 0.01
C GLN A 50 -10.83 2.69 0.29
N ALA A 51 -10.18 2.60 1.45
CA ALA A 51 -9.08 3.47 1.84
C ALA A 51 -7.86 3.24 0.93
N ALA A 52 -7.45 1.98 0.78
CA ALA A 52 -6.36 1.59 -0.11
C ALA A 52 -6.60 2.07 -1.55
N HIS A 53 -7.84 1.99 -2.06
CA HIS A 53 -8.18 2.52 -3.38
C HIS A 53 -7.92 4.04 -3.48
N TYR A 54 -8.36 4.83 -2.50
CA TYR A 54 -8.13 6.27 -2.50
C TYR A 54 -6.64 6.61 -2.37
N GLU A 55 -5.89 5.89 -1.56
CA GLU A 55 -4.45 6.08 -1.40
C GLU A 55 -3.69 5.75 -2.68
N LEU A 56 -4.06 4.67 -3.39
CA LEU A 56 -3.46 4.32 -4.68
C LEU A 56 -3.74 5.39 -5.75
N VAL A 57 -4.97 5.90 -5.83
CA VAL A 57 -5.33 7.00 -6.73
C VAL A 57 -4.59 8.29 -6.35
N ALA A 58 -4.49 8.61 -5.06
CA ALA A 58 -3.74 9.78 -4.61
C ALA A 58 -2.23 9.63 -4.92
N SER A 59 -1.69 8.42 -4.82
CA SER A 59 -0.31 8.09 -5.15
C SER A 59 -0.04 8.34 -6.64
N SER A 60 -0.90 7.87 -7.55
CA SER A 60 -0.73 8.10 -8.99
C SER A 60 -0.79 9.58 -9.37
N ILE A 61 -1.71 10.35 -8.76
CA ILE A 61 -1.81 11.80 -8.95
C ILE A 61 -0.55 12.52 -8.43
N ALA A 62 -0.01 12.09 -7.27
CA ALA A 62 1.21 12.67 -6.72
C ALA A 62 2.43 12.41 -7.60
N VAL A 63 2.54 11.20 -8.18
CA VAL A 63 3.58 10.84 -9.15
C VAL A 63 3.45 11.69 -10.41
N GLU A 64 2.24 11.81 -10.97
CA GLU A 64 1.99 12.61 -12.17
C GLU A 64 2.37 14.08 -11.96
N HIS A 65 1.87 14.71 -10.90
CA HIS A 65 2.19 16.10 -10.59
C HIS A 65 3.68 16.30 -10.26
N GLY A 66 4.31 15.34 -9.58
CA GLY A 66 5.74 15.35 -9.33
C GLY A 66 6.55 15.41 -10.63
N HIS A 67 6.25 14.54 -11.59
CA HIS A 67 6.92 14.53 -12.89
C HIS A 67 6.58 15.74 -13.77
N GLN A 68 5.39 16.35 -13.61
CA GLN A 68 5.06 17.64 -14.26
C GLN A 68 5.91 18.79 -13.72
N ILE A 69 6.26 18.77 -12.42
CA ILE A 69 7.13 19.77 -11.78
C ILE A 69 8.58 19.52 -12.18
N ASN A 70 9.04 18.27 -12.09
CA ASN A 70 10.38 17.87 -12.49
C ASN A 70 10.37 16.40 -12.97
N PRO A 71 10.61 16.13 -14.27
CA PRO A 71 10.63 14.78 -14.79
C PRO A 71 11.77 13.92 -14.26
N GLU A 72 12.80 14.52 -13.63
CA GLU A 72 13.92 13.81 -13.01
C GLU A 72 13.59 13.28 -11.61
N PHE A 73 12.43 13.60 -11.04
CA PHE A 73 12.02 13.04 -9.76
C PHE A 73 11.79 11.53 -9.87
N GLN A 74 12.31 10.78 -8.91
CA GLN A 74 12.03 9.36 -8.74
C GLN A 74 11.04 9.19 -7.60
N ILE A 75 9.77 8.95 -7.95
CA ILE A 75 8.68 8.77 -6.98
C ILE A 75 8.25 7.32 -7.00
N GLY A 76 8.58 6.58 -5.93
CA GLY A 76 8.25 5.17 -5.76
C GLY A 76 7.08 4.92 -4.80
N CYS A 77 6.62 3.66 -4.76
CA CYS A 77 5.80 3.16 -3.66
C CYS A 77 6.70 2.55 -2.56
N MET A 78 6.13 2.32 -1.38
CA MET A 78 6.82 1.67 -0.26
C MET A 78 5.97 0.49 0.25
N LEU A 79 6.61 -0.68 0.37
CA LEU A 79 5.99 -1.92 0.81
C LEU A 79 6.66 -2.50 2.06
N ALA A 80 5.84 -2.96 3.01
CA ALA A 80 6.26 -3.87 4.06
C ALA A 80 6.30 -5.29 3.49
N MET A 81 7.44 -5.69 2.91
CA MET A 81 7.57 -7.01 2.30
C MET A 81 7.87 -8.08 3.37
N VAL A 82 6.90 -8.94 3.64
CA VAL A 82 7.04 -10.12 4.51
C VAL A 82 6.81 -11.40 3.68
N PRO A 83 7.86 -12.03 3.14
CA PRO A 83 7.69 -13.21 2.28
C PRO A 83 7.02 -14.36 3.01
N LEU A 84 5.92 -14.86 2.45
CA LEU A 84 5.19 -16.02 2.97
C LEU A 84 5.66 -17.28 2.26
N TYR A 85 6.41 -18.12 2.97
CA TYR A 85 6.91 -19.38 2.42
C TYR A 85 5.89 -20.51 2.58
N PRO A 86 5.75 -21.38 1.58
CA PRO A 86 4.96 -22.59 1.73
C PRO A 86 5.64 -23.52 2.75
N LEU A 87 4.83 -24.20 3.57
CA LEU A 87 5.34 -25.13 4.58
C LEU A 87 6.18 -26.27 3.96
N ASN A 88 5.76 -26.76 2.79
CA ASN A 88 6.45 -27.78 2.01
C ASN A 88 5.98 -27.73 0.54
N SER A 89 6.49 -28.65 -0.29
CA SER A 89 6.20 -28.72 -1.73
C SER A 89 4.82 -29.29 -2.11
N GLN A 90 3.96 -29.60 -1.14
CA GLN A 90 2.61 -30.06 -1.45
C GLN A 90 1.84 -28.95 -2.19
N PRO A 91 1.13 -29.26 -3.30
CA PRO A 91 0.49 -28.24 -4.14
C PRO A 91 -0.43 -27.28 -3.40
N HIS A 92 -1.13 -27.75 -2.35
CA HIS A 92 -1.99 -26.89 -1.54
C HIS A 92 -1.22 -25.84 -0.73
N ASN A 93 -0.02 -26.18 -0.22
CA ASN A 93 0.82 -25.26 0.54
C ASN A 93 1.45 -24.20 -0.39
N ILE A 94 1.86 -24.61 -1.58
CA ILE A 94 2.33 -23.69 -2.63
C ILE A 94 1.23 -22.67 -2.97
N MET A 95 0.01 -23.15 -3.26
CA MET A 95 -1.11 -22.29 -3.64
C MET A 95 -1.56 -21.38 -2.49
N MET A 96 -1.46 -21.84 -1.23
CA MET A 96 -1.78 -21.03 -0.06
C MET A 96 -0.80 -19.87 0.09
N ALA A 97 0.51 -20.13 -0.01
CA ALA A 97 1.53 -19.10 0.04
C ALA A 97 1.36 -18.07 -1.09
N GLU A 98 1.12 -18.54 -2.32
CA GLU A 98 0.86 -17.69 -3.49
C GLU A 98 -0.35 -16.77 -3.27
N LYS A 99 -1.49 -17.33 -2.84
CA LYS A 99 -2.71 -16.52 -2.59
C LYS A 99 -2.55 -15.55 -1.42
N ALA A 100 -1.78 -15.93 -0.40
CA ALA A 100 -1.51 -15.06 0.73
C ALA A 100 -0.64 -13.87 0.32
N MET A 101 0.39 -14.11 -0.50
CA MET A 101 1.18 -13.05 -1.13
C MET A 101 0.29 -12.17 -2.03
N GLN A 102 -0.55 -12.74 -2.87
CA GLN A 102 -1.52 -11.98 -3.68
C GLN A 102 -2.47 -11.14 -2.82
N LYS A 103 -2.86 -11.59 -1.63
CA LYS A 103 -3.69 -10.77 -0.74
C LYS A 103 -2.91 -9.60 -0.13
N ASP A 104 -1.64 -9.82 0.24
CA ASP A 104 -0.79 -8.83 0.89
C ASP A 104 -0.31 -7.75 -0.09
N ILE A 105 0.27 -8.14 -1.23
CA ILE A 105 0.80 -7.21 -2.24
C ILE A 105 -0.15 -6.94 -3.40
N GLY A 106 -1.19 -7.76 -3.61
CA GLY A 106 -2.02 -7.68 -4.81
C GLY A 106 -2.92 -6.46 -4.90
N LEU A 107 -3.05 -5.68 -3.81
CA LEU A 107 -3.59 -4.32 -3.87
C LEU A 107 -2.85 -3.44 -4.89
N LEU A 108 -1.56 -3.72 -5.17
CA LEU A 108 -0.73 -2.97 -6.10
C LEU A 108 -0.62 -3.59 -7.49
N MET A 109 -1.15 -4.80 -7.70
CA MET A 109 -0.99 -5.55 -8.96
C MET A 109 -1.84 -4.99 -10.12
N PHE A 110 -2.53 -3.87 -9.91
CA PHE A 110 -3.31 -3.12 -10.91
C PHE A 110 -2.64 -1.81 -11.36
N MET A 111 -1.39 -1.54 -10.97
CA MET A 111 -0.54 -0.47 -11.54
C MET A 111 0.21 -0.97 -12.77
#